data_AF-W7IBH4-F1
#
_entry.id   AF-W7IBH4-F1
#
_cell.length_a   1.000
_cell.length_b   1.000
_cell.length_c   1.000
_cell.angle_alpha   90.00
_cell.angle_beta   90.00
_cell.angle_gamma   90.00
#
_symmetry.space_group_name_H-M   'P 1'
#
loop_
_entity.id
_entity.type
_entity.pdbx_description
1 polymer ?
#
loop_
_entity_poly.entity_id
_entity_poly.type
_entity_poly.pdbx_seq_one_letter_code
_entity_poly.pdbx_strand_id
1 'polypeptide(L)'
;MPAGVGYRALAVLAVLGAVAMGAFLFVLTGRHPAGALPGLVYLVAAVVLVWTPSGHELADRVALGLVLVVASIVMMGVLFVFGGRNPSSLLFGVVFLLAALVLLVGSAVRPGRGPTPAAVLPVLAVLVAGVITGWAFVTDDADPGALVHGSLLLVAVTVFLAGRRARGPGRFAVGAAVCAVSVGIVYFLAVSGGGVVPVALGAVFLAALVGSLPAARSAEPAGPDPAVR
;
A
#
# COMPACT_ATOMS: atom_id res chain seq x y z
N MET A 1 21.28 -12.27 -5.52
CA MET A 1 21.33 -12.08 -6.99
C MET A 1 20.79 -10.70 -7.31
N PRO A 2 21.48 -9.87 -8.12
CA PRO A 2 20.90 -8.62 -8.60
C PRO A 2 19.63 -8.94 -9.39
N ALA A 3 18.55 -8.20 -9.16
CA ALA A 3 17.34 -8.35 -9.95
C ALA A 3 17.69 -8.15 -11.42
N GLY A 4 17.44 -9.15 -12.26
CA GLY A 4 17.80 -9.11 -13.68
C GLY A 4 17.14 -7.94 -14.39
N VAL A 5 17.73 -7.49 -15.51
CA VAL A 5 17.22 -6.39 -16.34
C VAL A 5 15.73 -6.56 -16.67
N GLY A 6 15.29 -7.81 -16.90
CA GLY A 6 13.88 -8.14 -17.13
C GLY A 6 12.93 -7.80 -15.96
N TYR A 7 13.36 -7.99 -14.71
CA TYR A 7 12.55 -7.64 -13.54
C TYR A 7 12.34 -6.12 -13.43
N ARG A 8 13.39 -5.33 -13.72
CA ARG A 8 13.31 -3.87 -13.71
C ARG A 8 12.44 -3.34 -14.85
N ALA A 9 12.56 -3.92 -16.05
CA ALA A 9 11.70 -3.57 -17.17
C ALA A 9 10.22 -3.85 -16.85
N LEU A 10 9.91 -5.01 -16.28
CA LEU A 10 8.55 -5.35 -15.84
C LEU A 10 8.02 -4.40 -14.76
N ALA A 11 8.87 -3.99 -13.81
CA ALA A 11 8.50 -3.00 -12.81
C ALA A 11 8.15 -1.64 -13.43
N VAL A 12 8.95 -1.17 -14.40
CA VAL A 12 8.67 0.07 -15.13
C VAL A 12 7.34 -0.05 -15.89
N LEU A 13 7.10 -1.17 -16.57
CA LEU A 13 5.83 -1.41 -17.25
C LEU A 13 4.64 -1.46 -16.29
N ALA A 14 4.79 -2.08 -15.12
CA ALA A 14 3.75 -2.11 -14.09
C ALA A 14 3.44 -0.70 -13.55
N VAL A 15 4.48 0.13 -13.37
CA VAL A 15 4.33 1.53 -12.98
C VAL A 15 3.59 2.36 -14.04
N LEU A 16 4.02 2.26 -15.30
CA LEU A 16 3.35 2.95 -16.40
C LEU A 16 1.91 2.48 -16.56
N GLY A 17 1.68 1.16 -16.45
CA GLY A 17 0.35 0.57 -16.44
C GLY A 17 -0.51 1.11 -15.32
N ALA A 18 0.01 1.22 -14.09
CA ALA A 18 -0.73 1.73 -12.94
C ALA A 18 -1.14 3.21 -13.12
N VAL A 19 -0.24 4.03 -13.70
CA VAL A 19 -0.54 5.42 -14.05
C VAL A 19 -1.64 5.50 -15.12
N ALA A 20 -1.51 4.73 -16.20
CA ALA A 20 -2.50 4.68 -17.27
C ALA A 20 -3.86 4.19 -16.76
N MET A 21 -3.86 3.16 -15.91
CA MET A 21 -5.08 2.62 -15.31
C MET A 21 -5.73 3.62 -14.35
N GLY A 22 -4.95 4.30 -13.50
CA GLY A 22 -5.48 5.36 -12.64
C GLY A 22 -6.12 6.51 -13.43
N ALA A 23 -5.47 6.96 -14.51
CA ALA A 23 -6.03 7.97 -15.41
C ALA A 23 -7.30 7.47 -16.12
N PHE A 24 -7.31 6.22 -16.57
CA PHE A 24 -8.48 5.61 -17.21
C PHE A 24 -9.66 5.50 -16.24
N LEU A 25 -9.43 5.02 -15.02
CA LEU A 25 -10.45 4.90 -13.99
C LEU A 25 -11.01 6.27 -13.59
N PHE A 26 -10.17 7.30 -13.46
CA PHE A 26 -10.61 8.67 -13.24
C PHE A 26 -11.62 9.12 -14.30
N VAL A 27 -11.30 8.90 -15.58
CA VAL A 27 -12.21 9.26 -16.69
C VAL A 27 -13.48 8.40 -16.65
N LEU A 28 -13.34 7.09 -16.39
CA LEU A 28 -14.44 6.13 -16.36
C LEU A 28 -15.45 6.44 -15.25
N THR A 29 -14.98 6.89 -14.07
CA THR A 29 -15.83 7.30 -12.95
C THR A 29 -16.33 8.75 -13.08
N GLY A 30 -16.50 9.27 -14.30
CA GLY A 30 -17.00 10.62 -14.54
C GLY A 30 -16.08 11.74 -14.03
N ARG A 31 -14.76 11.52 -14.03
CA ARG A 31 -13.74 12.45 -13.50
C ARG A 31 -13.80 12.65 -11.98
N HIS A 32 -14.33 11.66 -11.25
CA HIS A 32 -14.25 11.65 -9.80
C HIS A 32 -12.81 11.30 -9.34
N PRO A 33 -12.16 12.12 -8.50
CA PRO A 33 -10.74 11.93 -8.13
C PRO A 33 -10.49 10.60 -7.42
N ALA A 34 -11.49 10.09 -6.69
CA ALA A 34 -11.39 8.81 -6.00
C ALA A 34 -11.20 7.61 -6.95
N GLY A 35 -11.64 7.71 -8.21
CA GLY A 35 -11.45 6.65 -9.20
C GLY A 35 -9.98 6.37 -9.54
N ALA A 36 -9.10 7.36 -9.39
CA ALA A 36 -7.66 7.19 -9.62
C ALA A 36 -6.94 6.46 -8.47
N LEU A 37 -7.54 6.43 -7.28
CA LEU A 37 -6.86 6.01 -6.05
C LEU A 37 -6.42 4.54 -6.06
N PRO A 38 -7.18 3.56 -6.57
CA PRO A 38 -6.71 2.18 -6.66
C PRO A 38 -5.46 2.04 -7.54
N GLY A 39 -5.38 2.80 -8.64
CA GLY A 39 -4.20 2.86 -9.49
C GLY A 39 -2.99 3.48 -8.78
N LEU A 40 -3.19 4.53 -7.99
CA LEU A 40 -2.15 5.14 -7.16
C LEU A 40 -1.66 4.20 -6.05
N VAL A 41 -2.56 3.46 -5.40
CA VAL A 41 -2.20 2.44 -4.40
C VAL A 41 -1.30 1.38 -5.05
N TYR A 42 -1.70 0.85 -6.20
CA TYR A 42 -0.91 -0.13 -6.94
C TYR A 42 0.47 0.42 -7.29
N LEU A 43 0.51 1.66 -7.82
CA LEU A 43 1.75 2.36 -8.18
C LEU A 43 2.71 2.45 -6.98
N VAL A 44 2.24 2.96 -5.84
CA VAL A 44 3.08 3.15 -4.65
C VAL A 44 3.56 1.79 -4.11
N ALA A 45 2.69 0.77 -4.09
CA ALA A 45 3.07 -0.57 -3.65
C ALA A 45 4.12 -1.21 -4.57
N ALA A 46 3.99 -1.05 -5.89
CA ALA A 46 4.96 -1.55 -6.85
C ALA A 46 6.32 -0.84 -6.69
N VAL A 47 6.29 0.49 -6.51
CA VAL A 47 7.49 1.30 -6.25
C VAL A 47 8.22 0.79 -5.01
N VAL A 48 7.48 0.62 -3.91
CA VAL A 48 8.06 0.18 -2.64
C VAL A 48 8.59 -1.26 -2.74
N LEU A 49 7.85 -2.17 -3.38
CA LEU A 49 8.24 -3.56 -3.56
C LEU A 49 9.52 -3.71 -4.38
N VAL A 50 9.71 -2.88 -5.42
CA VAL A 50 10.81 -3.04 -6.38
C VAL A 50 12.05 -2.26 -5.93
N TRP A 51 11.88 -1.04 -5.43
CA TRP A 51 12.97 -0.10 -5.24
C TRP A 51 13.36 0.16 -3.78
N THR A 52 12.63 -0.38 -2.80
CA THR A 52 12.98 -0.20 -1.38
C THR A 52 13.50 -1.50 -0.74
N PRO A 53 14.34 -1.39 0.32
CA PRO A 53 14.84 -2.56 1.05
C PRO A 53 13.73 -3.45 1.62
N SER A 54 12.55 -2.88 1.91
CA SER A 54 11.40 -3.61 2.44
C SER A 54 10.87 -4.66 1.46
N GLY A 55 10.97 -4.42 0.15
CA GLY A 55 10.52 -5.38 -0.86
C GLY A 55 11.36 -6.66 -0.99
N HIS A 56 12.48 -6.77 -0.27
CA HIS A 56 13.37 -7.93 -0.29
C HIS A 56 13.22 -8.84 0.94
N GLU A 57 12.41 -8.43 1.90
CA GLU A 57 12.13 -9.15 3.15
C GLU A 57 10.78 -9.83 3.04
N LEU A 58 10.71 -11.11 3.42
CA LEU A 58 9.53 -11.95 3.15
C LEU A 58 8.23 -11.34 3.68
N ALA A 59 8.20 -10.91 4.94
CA ALA A 59 6.99 -10.38 5.57
C ALA A 59 6.48 -9.08 4.91
N ASP A 60 7.39 -8.14 4.68
CA ASP A 60 7.07 -6.85 4.06
C ASP A 60 6.66 -7.04 2.59
N ARG A 61 7.31 -7.96 1.89
CA ARG A 61 6.96 -8.37 0.52
C ARG A 61 5.59 -9.00 0.43
N VAL A 62 5.22 -9.90 1.34
CA VAL A 62 3.89 -10.49 1.40
C VAL A 62 2.84 -9.40 1.62
N ALA A 63 3.09 -8.48 2.55
CA ALA A 63 2.17 -7.36 2.80
C ALA A 63 2.01 -6.46 1.56
N LEU A 64 3.10 -6.05 0.91
CA LEU A 64 3.07 -5.26 -0.33
C LEU A 64 2.39 -6.01 -1.48
N GLY A 65 2.63 -7.31 -1.58
CA GLY A 65 1.94 -8.18 -2.52
C GLY A 65 0.44 -8.21 -2.32
N LEU A 66 0.01 -8.30 -1.06
CA LEU A 66 -1.38 -8.23 -0.70
C LEU A 66 -1.99 -6.87 -1.07
N VAL A 67 -1.25 -5.76 -0.90
CA VAL A 67 -1.71 -4.43 -1.35
C VAL A 67 -1.92 -4.42 -2.86
N LEU A 68 -0.98 -4.96 -3.64
CA LEU A 68 -1.10 -5.04 -5.10
C LEU A 68 -2.31 -5.88 -5.53
N VAL A 69 -2.56 -7.01 -4.86
CA VAL A 69 -3.72 -7.88 -5.12
C VAL A 69 -5.02 -7.16 -4.80
N VAL A 70 -5.13 -6.55 -3.61
CA VAL A 70 -6.31 -5.80 -3.19
C VAL A 70 -6.59 -4.65 -4.16
N ALA A 71 -5.57 -3.85 -4.50
CA ALA A 71 -5.73 -2.77 -5.48
C ALA A 71 -6.19 -3.30 -6.84
N SER A 72 -5.65 -4.42 -7.30
CA SER A 72 -6.07 -5.06 -8.57
C SER A 72 -7.53 -5.50 -8.54
N ILE A 73 -7.98 -6.12 -7.44
CA ILE A 73 -9.37 -6.55 -7.24
C ILE A 73 -10.30 -5.33 -7.23
N VAL A 74 -9.92 -4.25 -6.53
CA VAL A 74 -10.70 -3.01 -6.52
C VAL A 74 -10.78 -2.39 -7.92
N MET A 75 -9.66 -2.33 -8.66
CA MET A 75 -9.65 -1.88 -10.06
C MET A 75 -10.58 -2.74 -10.93
N MET A 76 -10.57 -4.07 -10.78
CA MET A 76 -11.51 -4.98 -11.46
C MET A 76 -12.96 -4.66 -11.13
N GLY A 77 -13.28 -4.45 -9.85
CA GLY A 77 -14.62 -4.10 -9.40
C GLY A 77 -15.11 -2.81 -10.02
N VAL A 78 -14.29 -1.75 -10.02
CA VAL A 78 -14.63 -0.46 -10.65
C VAL A 78 -14.80 -0.61 -12.15
N LEU A 79 -13.87 -1.29 -12.84
CA LEU A 79 -13.96 -1.55 -14.29
C LEU A 79 -15.19 -2.36 -14.66
N PHE A 80 -15.58 -3.33 -13.83
CA PHE A 80 -16.77 -4.13 -14.06
C PHE A 80 -18.03 -3.30 -13.88
N VAL A 81 -18.16 -2.61 -12.75
CA VAL A 81 -19.38 -1.84 -12.44
C VAL A 81 -19.57 -0.68 -13.42
N PHE A 82 -18.56 0.17 -13.59
CA PHE A 82 -18.65 1.34 -14.46
C PHE A 82 -18.48 1.02 -15.95
N GLY A 83 -17.89 -0.13 -16.29
CA GLY A 83 -17.80 -0.64 -17.66
C GLY A 83 -19.06 -1.34 -18.16
N GLY A 84 -20.20 -1.19 -17.48
CA GLY A 84 -21.48 -1.79 -17.90
C GLY A 84 -21.59 -3.29 -17.58
N ARG A 85 -20.90 -3.78 -16.55
CA ARG A 85 -20.83 -5.19 -16.13
C ARG A 85 -20.31 -6.12 -17.24
N ASN A 86 -19.41 -5.61 -18.07
CA ASN A 86 -18.80 -6.37 -19.14
C ASN A 86 -17.64 -7.24 -18.60
N PRO A 87 -17.67 -8.58 -18.74
CA PRO A 87 -16.60 -9.44 -18.26
C PRO A 87 -15.25 -9.20 -18.96
N SER A 88 -15.23 -8.61 -20.15
CA SER A 88 -13.96 -8.26 -20.82
C SER A 88 -13.17 -7.20 -20.06
N SER A 89 -13.81 -6.36 -19.24
CA SER A 89 -13.12 -5.36 -18.43
C SER A 89 -12.34 -6.00 -17.26
N LEU A 90 -12.72 -7.21 -16.86
CA LEU A 90 -11.98 -8.00 -15.86
C LEU A 90 -10.61 -8.43 -16.38
N LEU A 91 -10.45 -8.65 -17.69
CA LEU A 91 -9.18 -9.06 -18.29
C LEU A 91 -8.05 -8.06 -17.99
N PHE A 92 -8.36 -6.76 -17.96
CA PHE A 92 -7.39 -5.73 -17.61
C PHE A 92 -6.89 -5.91 -16.18
N GLY A 93 -7.78 -6.15 -15.21
CA GLY A 93 -7.34 -6.37 -13.84
C GLY A 93 -6.62 -7.70 -13.62
N VAL A 94 -6.92 -8.74 -14.41
CA VAL A 94 -6.13 -9.99 -14.40
C VAL A 94 -4.69 -9.72 -14.78
N VAL A 95 -4.43 -8.85 -15.75
CA VAL A 95 -3.06 -8.46 -16.13
C VAL A 95 -2.31 -7.81 -14.96
N PHE A 96 -2.96 -6.93 -14.19
CA PHE A 96 -2.34 -6.32 -12.99
C PHE A 96 -2.09 -7.34 -11.87
N LEU A 97 -2.95 -8.33 -11.74
CA LEU A 97 -2.82 -9.41 -10.77
C LEU A 97 -1.67 -10.36 -11.14
N LEU A 98 -1.54 -10.68 -12.43
CA LEU A 98 -0.40 -11.42 -12.97
C LEU A 98 0.90 -10.63 -12.81
N ALA A 99 0.89 -9.32 -13.09
CA ALA A 99 2.05 -8.45 -12.86
C ALA A 99 2.45 -8.44 -11.37
N ALA A 100 1.47 -8.38 -10.45
CA ALA A 100 1.73 -8.46 -9.02
C ALA A 100 2.39 -9.79 -8.63
N LEU A 101 1.89 -10.92 -9.15
CA LEU A 101 2.48 -12.25 -8.96
C LEU A 101 3.92 -12.32 -9.47
N VAL A 102 4.18 -11.81 -10.68
CA VAL A 102 5.54 -11.79 -11.26
C VAL A 102 6.49 -10.92 -10.44
N LEU A 103 6.04 -9.75 -9.98
CA LEU A 103 6.84 -8.89 -9.10
C LEU A 103 7.09 -9.54 -7.74
N LEU A 104 6.11 -10.29 -7.22
CA LEU A 104 6.20 -11.05 -5.97
C LEU A 104 7.04 -12.31 -6.05
N VAL A 105 7.27 -12.88 -7.23
CA VAL A 105 8.13 -14.07 -7.40
C VAL A 105 9.54 -13.67 -7.84
N GLY A 106 9.66 -12.67 -8.72
CA GLY A 106 10.93 -12.30 -9.36
C GLY A 106 11.93 -11.52 -8.48
N SER A 107 11.53 -11.03 -7.31
CA SER A 107 12.43 -10.31 -6.39
C SER A 107 13.28 -11.30 -5.57
N ALA A 108 14.54 -10.97 -5.27
CA ALA A 108 15.41 -11.85 -4.48
C ALA A 108 14.97 -11.86 -3.00
N VAL A 109 14.52 -13.00 -2.47
CA VAL A 109 14.08 -13.14 -1.07
C VAL A 109 15.30 -13.23 -0.16
N ARG A 110 15.33 -12.44 0.91
CA ARG A 110 16.19 -12.70 2.07
C ARG A 110 15.34 -13.39 3.15
N PRO A 111 15.75 -14.58 3.64
CA PRO A 111 15.06 -15.21 4.77
C PRO A 111 15.20 -14.29 5.98
N GLY A 112 14.07 -13.78 6.47
CA GLY A 112 14.01 -12.99 7.68
C GLY A 112 14.20 -13.88 8.92
N ARG A 113 14.58 -13.26 10.05
CA ARG A 113 14.43 -13.91 11.37
C ARG A 113 12.94 -14.16 11.62
N GLY A 114 12.63 -15.23 12.37
CA GLY A 114 11.29 -15.84 12.51
C GLY A 114 10.10 -14.91 12.78
N PRO A 115 8.85 -15.44 12.78
CA PRO A 115 7.64 -14.65 12.83
C PRO A 115 7.60 -13.79 14.10
N THR A 116 7.68 -12.47 13.93
CA THR A 116 7.46 -11.50 15.00
C THR A 116 6.06 -10.91 14.87
N PRO A 117 5.38 -10.54 15.96
CA PRO A 117 4.06 -9.91 15.90
C PRO A 117 4.07 -8.61 15.06
N ALA A 118 5.21 -7.90 15.02
CA ALA A 118 5.44 -6.75 14.14
C ALA A 118 5.38 -7.07 12.64
N ALA A 119 5.58 -8.33 12.25
CA ALA A 119 5.49 -8.80 10.87
C ALA A 119 4.05 -9.15 10.45
N VAL A 120 3.16 -9.45 11.40
CA VAL A 120 1.76 -9.85 11.13
C VAL A 120 0.83 -8.64 11.02
N LEU A 121 1.08 -7.61 11.83
CA LEU A 121 0.27 -6.39 11.89
C LEU A 121 0.03 -5.70 10.52
N PRO A 122 1.03 -5.60 9.62
CA PRO A 122 0.84 -4.98 8.32
C PRO A 122 -0.05 -5.82 7.40
N VAL A 123 0.07 -7.15 7.44
CA VAL A 123 -0.78 -8.05 6.65
C VAL A 123 -2.24 -7.91 7.07
N LEU A 124 -2.49 -7.89 8.38
CA LEU A 124 -3.83 -7.64 8.93
C LEU A 124 -4.37 -6.27 8.52
N ALA A 125 -3.54 -5.23 8.57
CA ALA A 125 -3.94 -3.89 8.15
C ALA A 125 -4.35 -3.83 6.66
N VAL A 126 -3.62 -4.51 5.78
CA VAL A 126 -3.99 -4.59 4.35
C VAL A 126 -5.30 -5.37 4.17
N LEU A 127 -5.47 -6.49 4.86
CA LEU A 127 -6.71 -7.29 4.79
C LEU A 127 -7.92 -6.46 5.21
N VAL A 128 -7.83 -5.78 6.36
CA VAL A 128 -8.92 -4.94 6.87
C VAL A 128 -9.19 -3.77 5.93
N ALA A 129 -8.16 -3.08 5.45
CA ALA A 129 -8.32 -2.00 4.48
C ALA A 129 -8.97 -2.49 3.18
N GLY A 130 -8.57 -3.65 2.67
CA GLY A 130 -9.15 -4.26 1.48
C GLY A 130 -10.61 -4.65 1.66
N VAL A 131 -10.96 -5.28 2.78
CA VAL A 131 -12.34 -5.63 3.13
C VAL A 131 -13.20 -4.38 3.22
N ILE A 132 -12.73 -3.31 3.86
CA ILE A 132 -13.48 -2.05 3.98
C ILE A 132 -13.65 -1.38 2.62
N THR A 133 -12.61 -1.36 1.80
CA THR A 133 -12.70 -0.80 0.44
C THR A 133 -13.76 -1.51 -0.38
N GLY A 134 -13.74 -2.85 -0.38
CA GLY A 134 -14.70 -3.66 -1.13
C GLY A 134 -16.12 -3.58 -0.56
N TRP A 135 -16.25 -3.63 0.76
CA TRP A 135 -17.55 -3.57 1.44
C TRP A 135 -18.21 -2.20 1.23
N ALA A 136 -17.51 -1.10 1.51
CA ALA A 136 -18.05 0.25 1.34
C ALA A 136 -18.45 0.54 -0.12
N PHE A 137 -17.63 0.12 -1.09
CA PHE A 137 -17.94 0.28 -2.51
C PHE A 137 -19.21 -0.49 -2.92
N VAL A 138 -19.45 -1.66 -2.33
CA VAL A 138 -20.66 -2.45 -2.63
C VAL A 138 -21.89 -1.91 -1.89
N THR A 139 -21.75 -1.45 -0.64
CA THR A 139 -22.87 -0.97 0.17
C THR A 139 -23.35 0.42 -0.22
N ASP A 140 -22.47 1.27 -0.73
CA ASP A 140 -22.80 2.65 -1.13
C ASP A 140 -23.15 2.75 -2.63
N ASP A 141 -23.80 1.71 -3.18
CA ASP A 141 -24.27 1.64 -4.58
C ASP A 141 -23.18 2.00 -5.62
N ALA A 142 -21.94 1.59 -5.37
CA ALA A 142 -20.77 1.87 -6.20
C ALA A 142 -20.39 3.35 -6.31
N ASP A 143 -20.70 4.18 -5.30
CA ASP A 143 -20.16 5.54 -5.20
C ASP A 143 -18.62 5.52 -5.21
N PRO A 144 -17.95 6.18 -6.18
CA PRO A 144 -16.49 6.31 -6.18
C PRO A 144 -15.96 6.94 -4.88
N GLY A 145 -16.74 7.76 -4.18
CA GLY A 145 -16.37 8.35 -2.89
C GLY A 145 -16.01 7.31 -1.82
N ALA A 146 -16.64 6.14 -1.84
CA ALA A 146 -16.37 5.04 -0.90
C ALA A 146 -14.94 4.49 -1.03
N LEU A 147 -14.30 4.65 -2.20
CA LEU A 147 -12.94 4.16 -2.47
C LEU A 147 -11.86 4.95 -1.71
N VAL A 148 -12.18 6.19 -1.28
CA VAL A 148 -11.19 7.10 -0.68
C VAL A 148 -10.61 6.52 0.60
N HIS A 149 -11.46 6.09 1.52
CA HIS A 149 -11.03 5.62 2.83
C HIS A 149 -10.14 4.39 2.75
N GLY A 150 -10.60 3.40 1.97
CA GLY A 150 -9.87 2.16 1.75
C GLY A 150 -8.53 2.36 1.06
N SER A 151 -8.52 3.18 0.00
CA SER A 151 -7.29 3.47 -0.76
C SER A 151 -6.26 4.25 0.06
N LEU A 152 -6.69 5.23 0.85
CA LEU A 152 -5.76 5.98 1.70
C LEU A 152 -5.14 5.09 2.79
N LEU A 153 -5.92 4.18 3.39
CA LEU A 153 -5.39 3.20 4.35
C LEU A 153 -4.33 2.31 3.69
N LEU A 154 -4.57 1.83 2.47
CA LEU A 154 -3.59 1.02 1.72
C LEU A 154 -2.31 1.82 1.40
N VAL A 155 -2.43 3.10 1.03
CA VAL A 155 -1.26 3.99 0.87
C VAL A 155 -0.50 4.13 2.19
N ALA A 156 -1.19 4.37 3.30
CA ALA A 156 -0.58 4.48 4.62
C ALA A 156 0.19 3.20 5.01
N VAL A 157 -0.39 2.00 4.77
CA VAL A 157 0.32 0.72 5.01
C VAL A 157 1.61 0.67 4.19
N THR A 158 1.51 1.04 2.92
CA THR A 158 2.62 0.96 1.96
C THR A 158 3.77 1.90 2.33
N VAL A 159 3.44 3.13 2.71
CA VAL A 159 4.44 4.11 3.17
C VAL A 159 5.05 3.67 4.50
N PHE A 160 4.27 3.11 5.42
CA PHE A 160 4.78 2.54 6.67
C PHE A 160 5.76 1.37 6.43
N LEU A 161 5.43 0.48 5.49
CA LEU A 161 6.30 -0.60 5.05
C LEU A 161 7.60 -0.08 4.43
N ALA A 162 7.56 1.00 3.65
CA ALA A 162 8.77 1.64 3.13
C ALA A 162 9.64 2.24 4.26
N GLY A 163 9.00 2.84 5.28
CA GLY A 163 9.65 3.62 6.33
C GLY A 163 10.40 2.82 7.38
N ARG A 164 9.84 1.69 7.80
CA ARG A 164 10.43 0.85 8.88
C ARG A 164 11.88 0.43 8.62
N ARG A 165 12.30 0.39 7.36
CA ARG A 165 13.64 -0.05 6.93
C ARG A 165 14.48 1.04 6.26
N ALA A 166 13.98 2.27 6.19
CA ALA A 166 14.80 3.42 5.79
C ALA A 166 15.98 3.57 6.77
N ARG A 167 17.14 4.07 6.32
CA ARG A 167 18.29 4.38 7.19
C ARG A 167 18.50 5.90 7.21
N GLY A 168 18.95 6.45 8.35
CA GLY A 168 19.28 7.88 8.49
C GLY A 168 18.08 8.83 8.33
N PRO A 169 18.25 10.04 7.75
CA PRO A 169 17.21 11.08 7.68
C PRO A 169 15.98 10.66 6.87
N GLY A 170 16.09 9.62 6.02
CA GLY A 170 14.95 9.03 5.32
C GLY A 170 13.88 8.44 6.25
N ARG A 171 14.25 8.02 7.47
CA ARG A 171 13.27 7.56 8.48
C ARG A 171 12.36 8.70 8.95
N PHE A 172 12.91 9.90 9.10
CA PHE A 172 12.16 11.09 9.48
C PHE A 172 11.23 11.53 8.36
N ALA A 173 11.71 11.56 7.11
CA ALA A 173 10.89 11.89 5.95
C ALA A 173 9.72 10.90 5.78
N VAL A 174 9.95 9.60 6.00
CA VAL A 174 8.85 8.63 5.95
C VAL A 174 7.93 8.76 7.16
N GLY A 175 8.45 8.98 8.37
CA GLY A 175 7.61 9.27 9.55
C GLY A 175 6.72 10.50 9.35
N ALA A 176 7.27 11.56 8.78
CA ALA A 176 6.54 12.78 8.43
C ALA A 176 5.50 12.52 7.32
N ALA A 177 5.85 11.74 6.29
CA ALA A 177 4.92 11.35 5.24
C ALA A 177 3.76 10.49 5.77
N VAL A 178 4.03 9.52 6.65
CA VAL A 178 2.97 8.71 7.26
C VAL A 178 2.12 9.55 8.22
N CYS A 179 2.71 10.47 8.98
CA CYS A 179 1.95 11.42 9.80
C CYS A 179 1.07 12.32 8.92
N ALA A 180 1.59 12.89 7.85
CA ALA A 180 0.84 13.75 6.94
C ALA A 180 -0.30 12.97 6.25
N VAL A 181 -0.04 11.73 5.81
CA VAL A 181 -1.07 10.85 5.24
C VAL A 181 -2.11 10.46 6.30
N SER A 182 -1.69 10.11 7.51
CA SER A 182 -2.61 9.80 8.63
C SER A 182 -3.48 10.99 9.01
N VAL A 183 -2.91 12.20 9.10
CA VAL A 183 -3.64 13.45 9.36
C VAL A 183 -4.59 13.75 8.21
N GLY A 184 -4.15 13.58 6.96
CA GLY A 184 -5.00 13.72 5.78
C GLY A 184 -6.17 12.75 5.79
N ILE A 185 -5.94 11.49 6.17
CA ILE A 185 -6.97 10.45 6.34
C ILE A 185 -7.96 10.85 7.43
N VAL A 186 -7.48 11.23 8.62
CA VAL A 186 -8.31 11.60 9.77
C VAL A 186 -9.12 12.87 9.48
N TYR A 187 -8.51 13.87 8.84
CA TYR A 187 -9.20 15.09 8.41
C TYR A 187 -10.26 14.79 7.37
N PHE A 188 -9.92 14.02 6.33
CA PHE A 188 -10.88 13.65 5.29
C PHE A 188 -12.05 12.87 5.88
N LEU A 189 -11.78 11.98 6.84
CA LEU A 189 -12.78 11.20 7.57
C LEU A 189 -13.70 12.01 8.47
N ALA A 190 -13.13 13.01 9.16
CA ALA A 190 -13.90 13.92 9.99
C ALA A 190 -14.83 14.80 9.14
N VAL A 191 -14.40 15.16 7.92
CA VAL A 191 -15.16 16.01 6.99
C VAL A 191 -16.18 15.21 6.17
N SER A 192 -15.88 13.96 5.81
CA SER A 192 -16.74 13.11 4.96
C SER A 192 -17.89 12.43 5.72
N GLY A 193 -17.96 12.57 7.04
CA GLY A 193 -19.02 11.93 7.85
C GLY A 193 -18.92 10.41 7.91
N GLY A 194 -17.76 9.83 7.58
CA GLY A 194 -17.52 8.38 7.39
C GLY A 194 -17.69 7.47 8.62
N GLY A 195 -18.27 7.95 9.71
CA GLY A 195 -18.60 7.16 10.90
C GLY A 195 -17.39 6.76 11.76
N VAL A 196 -17.63 5.88 12.74
CA VAL A 196 -16.67 5.52 13.81
C VAL A 196 -15.58 4.55 13.34
N VAL A 197 -15.89 3.69 12.36
CA VAL A 197 -15.01 2.60 11.89
C VAL A 197 -13.68 3.10 11.29
N PRO A 198 -13.69 4.11 10.40
CA PRO A 198 -12.43 4.58 9.84
C PRO A 198 -11.62 5.42 10.84
N VAL A 199 -12.28 6.09 11.80
CA VAL A 199 -11.62 6.81 12.90
C VAL A 199 -10.88 5.82 13.80
N ALA A 200 -11.51 4.69 14.13
CA ALA A 200 -10.88 3.61 14.88
C ALA A 200 -9.66 3.03 14.12
N LEU A 201 -9.75 2.89 12.80
CA LEU A 201 -8.63 2.44 11.97
C LEU A 201 -7.49 3.45 11.85
N GLY A 202 -7.80 4.74 11.71
CA GLY A 202 -6.81 5.81 11.80
C GLY A 202 -6.09 5.78 13.14
N ALA A 203 -6.82 5.58 14.24
CA ALA A 203 -6.26 5.43 15.57
C ALA A 203 -5.42 4.16 15.74
N VAL A 204 -5.83 3.02 15.19
CA VAL A 204 -5.03 1.78 15.16
C VAL A 204 -3.75 1.99 14.34
N PHE A 205 -3.82 2.71 13.24
CA PHE A 205 -2.65 3.09 12.45
C PHE A 205 -1.68 3.97 13.23
N LEU A 206 -2.22 4.98 13.93
CA LEU A 206 -1.45 5.87 14.79
C LEU A 206 -0.81 5.10 15.95
N ALA A 207 -1.56 4.17 16.56
CA ALA A 207 -1.06 3.29 17.61
C ALA A 207 0.03 2.32 17.10
N ALA A 208 -0.15 1.74 15.91
CA ALA A 208 0.86 0.92 15.24
C ALA A 208 2.13 1.73 14.91
N LEU A 209 1.95 2.99 14.51
CA LEU A 209 3.04 3.92 14.25
C LEU A 209 3.82 4.23 15.53
N VAL A 210 3.11 4.62 16.60
CA VAL A 210 3.70 4.92 17.91
C VAL A 210 4.38 3.68 18.50
N GLY A 211 3.76 2.51 18.39
CA GLY A 211 4.34 1.23 18.83
C GLY A 211 5.57 0.80 18.03
N SER A 212 5.74 1.30 16.80
CA SER A 212 6.93 1.04 15.98
C SER A 212 8.11 1.98 16.27
N LEU A 213 7.88 3.12 16.93
CA LEU A 213 8.93 4.08 17.29
C LEU A 213 9.97 3.49 18.27
N PRO A 214 9.60 2.73 19.32
CA PRO A 214 10.57 2.03 20.17
C PRO A 214 11.45 1.06 19.39
N ALA A 215 10.87 0.30 18.45
CA ALA A 215 11.62 -0.62 17.59
C ALA A 215 12.59 0.08 16.63
N ALA A 216 12.30 1.34 16.26
CA ALA A 216 13.20 2.17 15.48
C ALA A 216 14.36 2.77 16.32
N ARG A 217 14.12 3.06 17.61
CA ARG A 217 15.13 3.54 18.57
C ARG A 217 16.11 2.46 19.02
N SER A 218 15.69 1.20 19.12
CA SER A 218 16.59 0.07 19.44
C SER A 218 17.68 -0.22 18.39
N ALA A 219 17.66 0.48 17.25
CA ALA A 219 18.63 0.36 16.16
C ALA A 219 19.50 1.62 16.00
N GLU A 220 19.50 2.54 16.96
CA GLU A 220 20.56 3.54 17.07
C GLU A 220 21.87 2.81 17.42
N PRO A 221 22.97 3.07 16.70
CA PRO A 221 24.28 2.65 17.18
C PRO A 221 24.44 3.25 18.58
N ALA A 222 24.62 2.40 19.60
CA ALA A 222 25.20 2.86 20.84
C ALA A 222 26.45 3.68 20.45
N GLY A 223 26.57 4.88 21.02
CA GLY A 223 27.66 5.79 20.72
C GLY A 223 29.02 5.09 20.82
N PRO A 224 30.07 5.66 20.22
CA PRO A 224 31.39 5.06 20.23
C PRO A 224 31.76 4.68 21.66
N ASP A 225 32.15 3.41 21.86
CA ASP A 225 32.70 2.90 23.10
C ASP A 225 33.67 3.95 23.66
N PRO A 226 33.52 4.42 24.91
CA PRO A 226 34.56 5.23 25.50
C PRO A 226 35.84 4.39 25.49
N ALA A 227 36.81 4.85 24.70
CA ALA A 227 38.10 4.19 24.58
C ALA A 227 38.66 3.97 25.98
N VAL A 228 38.75 2.70 26.38
CA VAL A 228 39.45 2.27 27.58
C VAL A 228 40.89 2.75 27.43
N ARG A 229 41.29 3.69 28.30
CA ARG A 229 42.68 4.07 28.58
C ARG A 229 42.93 3.87 30.05
#